data_AF-K8E2T1-F1
#
_entry.id   AF-K8E2T1-F1
#
_cell.length_a   1.000
_cell.length_b   1.000
_cell.length_c   1.000
_cell.angle_alpha   90.00
_cell.angle_beta   90.00
_cell.angle_gamma   90.00
#
_symmetry.space_group_name_H-M   'P 1'
#
loop_
_entity.id
_entity.type
_entity.pdbx_description
1 polymer ?
#
loop_
_entity_poly.entity_id
_entity_poly.type
_entity_poly.pdbx_seq_one_letter_code
_entity_poly.pdbx_strand_id
1 'polypeptide(L)'
;MSDFITIKGARTNNLKNISLTIPKHKITVATGVSGSGKSSLIFDTLAAEFQHLLNDTYSSYIQQLLPHYAQPVVDEIENLPVSIVINQKKIGGNARSTVGTVTDIYTSLRLLFSRIAKPFIGYSMVYSFNHPQGMCPLCKGLGETKEIDLAHLINFDKSLNEGAINFPTFQPGG
;
A
#
# COMPACT_ATOMS: atom_id res chain seq x y z
N MET A 1 31.83 8.75 13.66
CA MET A 1 30.63 7.93 13.36
C MET A 1 31.10 6.53 13.03
N SER A 2 30.50 5.48 13.59
CA SER A 2 30.85 4.11 13.21
C SER A 2 30.42 3.80 11.77
N ASP A 3 31.32 3.22 10.99
CA ASP A 3 31.12 2.85 9.57
C ASP A 3 30.29 1.56 9.39
N PHE A 4 29.90 0.91 10.49
CA PHE A 4 29.16 -0.35 10.46
C PHE A 4 27.88 -0.26 11.29
N ILE A 5 26.86 -1.00 10.87
CA ILE A 5 25.72 -1.39 11.68
C ILE A 5 26.10 -2.71 12.34
N THR A 6 26.06 -2.78 13.67
CA THR A 6 26.44 -3.99 14.42
C THR A 6 25.19 -4.65 14.95
N ILE A 7 25.00 -5.93 14.66
CA ILE A 7 23.88 -6.74 15.15
C ILE A 7 24.47 -7.81 16.06
N LYS A 8 23.97 -7.94 17.29
CA LYS A 8 24.41 -8.95 18.25
C LYS A 8 23.25 -9.86 18.64
N GLY A 9 23.45 -11.16 18.50
CA GLY A 9 22.54 -12.19 19.00
C GLY A 9 21.11 -12.13 18.44
N ALA A 10 20.96 -11.90 17.13
CA ALA A 10 19.65 -11.91 16.49
C ALA A 10 19.05 -13.34 16.47
N ARG A 11 17.82 -13.46 16.98
CA ARG A 11 17.05 -14.69 17.20
C ARG A 11 15.60 -14.61 16.72
N THR A 12 15.21 -13.50 16.06
CA THR A 12 13.86 -13.35 15.50
C THR A 12 13.52 -14.49 14.54
N ASN A 13 12.31 -15.05 14.67
CA ASN A 13 11.83 -16.18 13.87
C ASN A 13 12.77 -17.40 13.97
N ASN A 14 13.42 -17.76 12.87
CA ASN A 14 14.28 -18.94 12.77
C ASN A 14 15.79 -18.63 12.85
N LEU A 15 16.16 -17.37 13.16
CA LEU A 15 17.56 -16.98 13.31
C LEU A 15 18.22 -17.72 14.49
N LYS A 16 19.46 -18.15 14.28
CA LYS A 16 20.20 -19.01 15.22
C LYS A 16 21.25 -18.22 16.02
N ASN A 17 20.80 -17.19 16.74
CA ASN A 17 21.66 -16.34 17.57
C ASN A 17 22.83 -15.73 16.77
N ILE A 18 22.51 -15.04 15.68
CA ILE A 18 23.52 -14.54 14.75
C ILE A 18 24.01 -13.14 15.14
N SER A 19 25.32 -12.94 15.03
CA SER A 19 25.96 -11.63 15.21
C SER A 19 26.74 -11.29 13.94
N LEU A 20 26.54 -10.10 13.39
CA LEU A 20 27.19 -9.66 12.16
C LEU A 20 27.27 -8.14 12.07
N THR A 21 28.15 -7.67 11.20
CA THR A 21 28.30 -6.24 10.89
C THR A 21 27.94 -5.98 9.43
N ILE A 22 27.19 -4.90 9.19
CA ILE A 22 26.81 -4.44 7.85
C ILE A 22 27.54 -3.12 7.58
N PRO A 23 28.37 -3.02 6.53
CA PRO A 23 29.05 -1.78 6.19
C PRO A 23 28.06 -0.73 5.70
N LYS A 24 28.19 0.49 6.21
CA LYS A 24 27.46 1.66 5.71
C LYS A 24 28.05 2.14 4.39
N HIS A 25 27.26 2.90 3.64
CA HIS A 25 27.67 3.49 2.35
C HIS A 25 28.13 2.46 1.30
N LYS A 26 27.72 1.20 1.46
CA LYS A 26 27.97 0.10 0.52
C LYS A 26 26.68 -0.63 0.21
N ILE A 27 26.59 -1.18 -0.99
CA ILE A 27 25.51 -2.11 -1.36
C ILE A 27 25.84 -3.46 -0.72
N THR A 28 24.99 -3.89 0.21
CA THR A 28 25.10 -5.19 0.87
C THR A 28 23.95 -6.08 0.40
N VAL A 29 24.27 -7.29 -0.06
CA VAL A 29 23.27 -8.24 -0.58
C VAL A 29 23.22 -9.46 0.35
N ALA A 30 22.06 -9.72 0.94
CA ALA A 30 21.81 -10.93 1.71
C ALA A 30 21.38 -12.07 0.77
N THR A 31 22.19 -13.11 0.64
CA THR A 31 21.94 -14.27 -0.22
C THR A 31 21.75 -15.55 0.59
N GLY A 32 21.24 -16.61 -0.05
CA GLY A 32 20.98 -17.91 0.58
C GLY A 32 19.66 -18.56 0.14
N VAL A 33 19.51 -19.85 0.42
CA VAL A 33 18.33 -20.67 0.07
C VAL A 33 17.03 -20.16 0.72
N SER A 34 15.87 -20.50 0.16
CA SER A 34 14.58 -20.17 0.77
C SER A 34 14.51 -20.68 2.22
N GLY A 35 13.93 -19.90 3.12
CA GLY A 35 13.87 -20.25 4.55
C GLY A 35 15.16 -20.06 5.34
N SER A 36 16.27 -19.61 4.75
CA SER A 36 17.55 -19.44 5.47
C SER A 36 17.56 -18.29 6.52
N GLY A 37 16.48 -17.53 6.65
CA GLY A 37 16.37 -16.42 7.61
C GLY A 37 16.75 -15.03 7.07
N LYS A 38 16.97 -14.88 5.75
CA LYS A 38 17.26 -13.55 5.14
C LYS A 38 16.20 -12.51 5.46
N SER A 39 14.92 -12.83 5.21
CA SER A 39 13.80 -11.94 5.48
C SER A 39 13.67 -11.66 6.98
N SER A 40 13.88 -12.69 7.81
CA SER A 40 13.89 -12.56 9.27
C SER A 40 14.93 -11.55 9.76
N LEU A 41 16.13 -11.57 9.17
CA LEU A 41 17.20 -10.62 9.51
C LEU A 41 16.92 -9.20 8.99
N ILE A 42 16.53 -9.05 7.73
CA ILE A 42 16.41 -7.73 7.11
C ILE A 42 15.10 -7.04 7.49
N PHE A 43 13.96 -7.72 7.36
CA PHE A 43 12.65 -7.12 7.57
C PHE A 43 12.16 -7.29 9.01
N ASP A 44 12.24 -8.49 9.56
CA ASP A 44 11.66 -8.77 10.87
C ASP A 44 12.60 -8.42 12.04
N THR A 45 13.87 -8.11 11.76
CA THR A 45 14.84 -7.67 12.78
C THR A 45 15.28 -6.23 12.56
N LEU A 46 16.03 -5.93 11.49
CA LEU A 46 16.58 -4.58 11.28
C LEU A 46 15.49 -3.52 11.03
N ALA A 47 14.57 -3.79 10.12
CA ALA A 47 13.49 -2.84 9.82
C ALA A 47 12.49 -2.72 10.98
N ALA A 48 12.16 -3.82 11.64
CA ALA A 48 11.33 -3.83 12.85
C ALA A 48 11.96 -2.99 13.97
N GLU A 49 13.27 -3.12 14.20
CA GLU A 49 13.98 -2.31 15.21
C GLU A 49 13.92 -0.83 14.90
N PHE A 50 14.16 -0.44 13.65
CA PHE A 50 14.03 0.95 13.27
C PHE A 50 12.61 1.50 13.50
N GLN A 51 11.58 0.72 13.14
CA GLN A 51 10.20 1.12 13.36
C GLN A 51 9.84 1.20 14.85
N HIS A 52 10.39 0.32 15.68
CA HIS A 52 10.27 0.39 17.13
C HIS A 52 10.89 1.68 17.68
N LEU A 53 12.15 1.95 17.33
CA LEU A 53 12.85 3.17 17.74
C LEU A 53 12.13 4.44 17.27
N LEU A 54 11.54 4.44 16.07
CA LEU A 54 10.70 5.53 15.61
C LEU A 54 9.43 5.67 16.45
N ASN A 55 8.73 4.57 16.75
CA ASN A 55 7.50 4.58 17.53
C ASN A 55 7.71 5.20 18.92
N ASP A 56 8.87 4.94 19.55
CA ASP A 56 9.24 5.51 20.85
C ASP A 56 9.40 7.05 20.83
N THR A 57 9.62 7.65 19.65
CA THR A 57 9.72 9.11 19.51
C THR A 57 8.37 9.81 19.39
N TYR A 58 7.28 9.06 19.14
CA TYR A 58 5.94 9.62 19.00
C TYR A 58 5.18 9.68 20.34
N SER A 59 4.20 10.59 20.44
CA SER A 59 3.29 10.62 21.60
C SER A 59 2.45 9.34 21.70
N SER A 60 2.01 8.99 22.91
CA SER A 60 1.13 7.83 23.16
C SER A 60 -0.15 7.84 22.32
N TYR A 61 -0.70 9.03 22.02
CA TYR A 61 -1.85 9.18 21.13
C TYR A 61 -1.55 8.74 19.69
N ILE A 62 -0.40 9.15 19.15
CA ILE A 62 0.01 8.78 17.79
C ILE A 62 0.39 7.30 17.72
N GLN A 63 1.04 6.77 18.77
CA GLN A 63 1.41 5.35 18.85
C GLN A 63 0.20 4.41 18.71
N GLN A 64 -0.96 4.78 19.26
CA GLN A 64 -2.20 3.99 19.10
C GLN A 64 -2.71 3.91 17.65
N LEU A 65 -2.35 4.88 16.81
CA LEU A 65 -2.76 4.95 15.40
C LEU A 65 -1.73 4.33 14.46
N LEU A 66 -0.51 4.08 14.94
CA LEU A 66 0.57 3.53 14.14
C LEU A 66 0.50 1.99 14.07
N PRO A 67 1.01 1.39 12.98
CA PRO A 67 1.14 -0.06 12.90
C PRO A 67 2.01 -0.56 14.04
N HIS A 68 1.51 -1.56 14.77
CA HIS A 68 2.27 -2.23 15.80
C HIS A 68 3.18 -3.26 15.13
N TYR A 69 4.47 -3.04 15.21
CA TYR A 69 5.47 -4.01 14.78
C TYR A 69 5.89 -4.85 15.98
N ALA A 70 5.99 -6.17 15.79
CA ALA A 70 6.50 -7.05 16.83
C ALA A 70 7.93 -6.64 17.16
N GLN A 71 8.22 -6.55 18.46
CA GLN A 71 9.58 -6.27 18.91
C GLN A 71 10.51 -7.41 18.44
N PRO A 72 11.62 -7.09 17.76
CA PRO A 72 12.54 -8.12 17.30
C PRO A 72 13.27 -8.77 18.48
N VAL A 73 13.61 -10.06 18.34
CA VAL A 73 14.38 -10.79 19.37
C VAL A 73 15.85 -10.68 19.01
N VAL A 74 16.55 -9.71 19.61
CA VAL A 74 17.96 -9.41 19.38
C VAL A 74 18.58 -8.88 20.68
N ASP A 75 19.87 -9.11 20.92
CA ASP A 75 20.53 -8.60 22.13
C ASP A 75 20.81 -7.10 22.00
N GLU A 76 21.34 -6.68 20.85
CA GLU A 76 21.68 -5.29 20.60
C GLU A 76 21.81 -5.02 19.09
N ILE A 77 21.34 -3.83 18.66
CA ILE A 77 21.64 -3.28 17.35
C ILE A 77 22.25 -1.89 17.55
N GLU A 78 23.52 -1.75 17.18
CA GLU A 78 24.23 -0.48 17.27
C GLU A 78 24.29 0.22 15.91
N ASN A 79 24.30 1.56 15.95
CA ASN A 79 24.61 2.40 14.79
C ASN A 79 23.63 2.27 13.61
N LEU A 80 22.39 1.82 13.86
CA LEU A 80 21.31 1.72 12.88
C LEU A 80 20.88 3.14 12.40
N PRO A 81 21.04 3.47 11.11
CA PRO A 81 20.57 4.75 10.59
C PRO A 81 19.05 4.76 10.41
N VAL A 82 18.51 5.93 10.08
CA VAL A 82 17.15 6.02 9.55
C VAL A 82 17.00 5.12 8.33
N SER A 83 16.06 4.18 8.38
CA SER A 83 15.90 3.16 7.35
C SER A 83 14.57 3.31 6.60
N ILE A 84 14.62 3.20 5.28
CA ILE A 84 13.42 3.19 4.43
C ILE A 84 13.29 1.78 3.86
N VAL A 85 12.17 1.14 4.18
CA VAL A 85 11.91 -0.23 3.76
C VAL A 85 11.11 -0.22 2.47
N ILE A 86 11.71 -0.69 1.40
CA ILE A 86 11.05 -0.89 0.11
C ILE A 86 10.71 -2.37 0.00
N ASN A 87 9.41 -2.70 -0.06
CA ASN A 87 8.90 -4.07 -0.14
C ASN A 87 7.95 -4.24 -1.33
N GLN A 88 7.46 -5.46 -1.53
CA GLN A 88 6.52 -5.79 -2.61
C GLN A 88 5.04 -5.62 -2.20
N LYS A 89 4.75 -5.06 -1.03
CA LYS A 89 3.35 -4.79 -0.67
C LYS A 89 2.82 -3.80 -1.68
N LYS A 90 1.64 -4.09 -2.25
CA LYS A 90 0.95 -3.15 -3.12
C LYS A 90 0.84 -1.84 -2.36
N ILE A 91 1.23 -0.75 -3.02
CA ILE A 91 1.01 0.59 -2.49
C ILE A 91 -0.49 0.67 -2.23
N GLY A 92 -0.86 0.82 -0.95
CA GLY A 92 -2.24 0.76 -0.52
C GLY A 92 -3.08 1.77 -1.29
N GLY A 93 -4.32 1.40 -1.62
CA GLY A 93 -5.17 2.24 -2.44
C GLY A 93 -6.38 1.51 -3.00
N ASN A 94 -7.37 2.28 -3.43
CA ASN A 94 -8.44 1.82 -4.31
C ASN A 94 -8.07 2.13 -5.77
N ALA A 95 -8.98 1.89 -6.72
CA ALA A 95 -8.77 2.17 -8.14
C ALA A 95 -8.36 3.63 -8.46
N ARG A 96 -8.47 4.57 -7.50
CA ARG A 96 -8.01 5.97 -7.64
C ARG A 96 -6.55 6.19 -7.26
N SER A 97 -5.88 5.19 -6.69
CA SER A 97 -4.45 5.25 -6.36
C SER A 97 -3.63 4.80 -7.56
N THR A 98 -3.19 5.77 -8.35
CA THR A 98 -2.40 5.57 -9.56
C THR A 98 -0.95 5.97 -9.33
N VAL A 99 -0.07 5.62 -10.26
CA VAL A 99 1.34 6.09 -10.23
C VAL A 99 1.39 7.61 -10.13
N GLY A 100 0.54 8.32 -10.86
CA GLY A 100 0.49 9.78 -10.84
C GLY A 100 0.10 10.35 -9.47
N THR A 101 -0.84 9.71 -8.75
CA THR A 101 -1.24 10.19 -7.41
C THR A 101 -0.21 9.85 -6.34
N VAL A 102 0.43 8.68 -6.43
CA VAL A 102 1.42 8.23 -5.44
C VAL A 102 2.73 9.01 -5.55
N THR A 103 3.10 9.42 -6.76
CA THR A 103 4.34 10.17 -7.01
C THR A 103 4.15 11.70 -6.93
N ASP A 104 2.94 12.17 -6.62
CA ASP A 104 2.53 13.58 -6.67
C ASP A 104 2.69 14.30 -8.03
N ILE A 105 3.13 13.59 -9.08
CA ILE A 105 3.15 14.09 -10.46
C ILE A 105 1.77 14.61 -10.85
N TYR A 106 0.72 13.91 -10.44
CA TYR A 106 -0.65 14.31 -10.71
C TYR A 106 -1.02 15.69 -10.13
N THR A 107 -0.54 16.00 -8.92
CA THR A 107 -0.76 17.31 -8.30
C THR A 107 -0.10 18.42 -9.12
N SER A 108 1.14 18.19 -9.55
CA SER A 108 1.88 19.12 -10.41
C SER A 108 1.20 19.32 -11.76
N LEU A 109 0.71 18.24 -12.39
CA LEU A 109 -0.03 18.32 -13.65
C LEU A 109 -1.31 19.13 -13.50
N ARG A 110 -2.11 18.90 -12.45
CA ARG A 110 -3.34 19.67 -12.22
C ARG A 110 -3.06 21.17 -12.04
N LEU A 111 -1.99 21.51 -11.33
CA LEU A 111 -1.55 22.90 -11.19
C LEU A 111 -1.11 23.48 -12.53
N LEU A 112 -0.31 22.75 -13.31
CA LEU A 112 0.12 23.17 -14.64
C LEU A 112 -1.08 23.43 -15.57
N PHE A 113 -1.98 22.45 -15.72
CA PHE A 113 -3.15 22.57 -16.59
C PHE A 113 -4.08 23.71 -16.17
N SER A 114 -4.20 23.99 -14.88
CA SER A 114 -4.96 25.15 -14.40
C SER A 114 -4.44 26.52 -14.88
N ARG A 115 -3.20 26.57 -15.39
CA ARG A 115 -2.59 27.79 -15.91
C ARG A 115 -2.49 27.81 -17.43
N ILE A 116 -2.30 26.66 -18.07
CA ILE A 116 -1.99 26.58 -19.50
C ILE A 116 -3.17 26.16 -20.37
N ALA A 117 -4.22 25.55 -19.80
CA ALA A 117 -5.32 25.01 -20.57
C ALA A 117 -6.10 26.09 -21.33
N LYS A 118 -6.43 25.79 -22.59
CA LYS A 118 -7.28 26.61 -23.45
C LYS A 118 -8.40 25.74 -24.04
N PRO A 119 -9.69 26.11 -23.86
CA PRO A 119 -10.16 27.23 -23.06
C PRO A 119 -9.87 27.05 -21.56
N PHE A 120 -9.89 28.15 -20.81
CA PHE A 120 -9.81 28.09 -19.35
C PHE A 120 -11.12 27.52 -18.80
N ILE A 121 -11.03 26.39 -18.09
CA ILE A 121 -12.19 25.69 -17.52
C ILE A 121 -12.22 25.70 -15.99
N GLY A 122 -11.22 26.33 -15.35
CA GLY A 122 -11.13 26.46 -13.89
C GLY A 122 -9.74 26.20 -13.33
N TYR A 123 -9.65 26.21 -12.00
CA TYR A 123 -8.40 25.96 -11.28
C TYR A 123 -8.14 24.45 -11.08
N SER A 124 -7.08 24.07 -10.37
CA SER A 124 -6.58 22.67 -10.26
C SER A 124 -7.62 21.60 -9.88
N MET A 125 -8.73 21.97 -9.25
CA MET A 125 -9.81 21.06 -8.84
C MET A 125 -10.63 20.51 -10.02
N VAL A 126 -10.78 21.28 -11.11
CA VAL A 126 -11.53 20.80 -12.29
C VAL A 126 -10.74 19.77 -13.11
N TYR A 127 -9.42 19.71 -12.90
CA TYR A 127 -8.55 18.69 -13.48
C TYR A 127 -8.42 17.45 -12.57
N SER A 128 -9.24 17.38 -11.51
CA SER A 128 -9.18 16.28 -10.56
C SER A 128 -10.20 15.18 -10.84
N PHE A 129 -9.76 13.95 -11.16
CA PHE A 129 -10.62 12.77 -11.22
C PHE A 129 -11.06 12.31 -9.82
N ASN A 130 -10.45 12.85 -8.76
CA ASN A 130 -10.82 12.57 -7.37
C ASN A 130 -11.73 13.65 -6.76
N HIS A 131 -11.99 14.75 -7.47
CA HIS A 131 -12.82 15.83 -6.96
C HIS A 131 -14.14 15.97 -7.73
N PRO A 132 -15.29 16.21 -7.06
CA PRO A 132 -16.59 16.32 -7.74
C PRO A 132 -16.65 17.39 -8.84
N GLN A 133 -15.84 18.46 -8.72
CA GLN A 133 -15.78 19.52 -9.73
C GLN A 133 -15.05 19.11 -11.03
N GLY A 134 -14.26 18.04 -11.02
CA GLY A 134 -13.47 17.59 -12.17
C GLY A 134 -13.73 16.15 -12.60
N MET A 135 -14.25 15.32 -11.71
CA MET A 135 -14.49 13.91 -12.01
C MET A 135 -15.71 13.73 -12.89
N CYS A 136 -15.65 12.72 -13.77
CA CYS A 136 -16.83 12.27 -14.51
C CYS A 136 -17.93 11.82 -13.52
N PRO A 137 -19.19 12.31 -13.64
CA PRO A 137 -20.25 11.97 -12.70
C PRO A 137 -20.73 10.52 -12.82
N LEU A 138 -20.59 9.91 -14.01
CA LEU A 138 -21.00 8.54 -14.28
C LEU A 138 -20.04 7.53 -13.62
N CYS A 139 -18.76 7.57 -13.97
CA CYS A 139 -17.76 6.65 -13.40
C CYS A 139 -17.14 7.15 -12.08
N LYS A 140 -17.53 8.33 -11.61
CA LYS A 140 -16.97 8.99 -10.41
C LYS A 140 -15.43 9.04 -10.44
N GLY A 141 -14.89 9.31 -11.63
CA GLY A 141 -13.45 9.41 -11.89
C GLY A 141 -12.67 8.09 -11.91
N LEU A 142 -13.36 6.94 -11.95
CA LEU A 142 -12.71 5.62 -12.04
C LEU A 142 -12.30 5.24 -13.47
N GLY A 143 -12.88 5.88 -14.48
CA GLY A 143 -12.66 5.56 -15.89
C GLY A 143 -13.49 4.38 -16.41
N GLU A 144 -14.09 3.58 -15.52
CA GLU A 144 -14.96 2.46 -15.84
C GLU A 144 -16.21 2.43 -14.94
N THR A 145 -17.32 1.87 -15.44
CA THR A 145 -18.51 1.51 -14.65
C THR A 145 -18.78 0.02 -14.80
N LYS A 146 -19.31 -0.60 -13.75
CA LYS A 146 -19.86 -1.95 -13.81
C LYS A 146 -21.37 -1.83 -13.70
N GLU A 147 -22.05 -2.21 -14.76
CA GLU A 147 -23.52 -2.20 -14.83
C GLU A 147 -24.01 -3.62 -14.98
N ILE A 148 -25.21 -3.87 -14.46
CA ILE A 148 -25.88 -5.15 -14.61
C ILE A 148 -26.55 -5.13 -15.99
N ASP A 149 -26.24 -6.12 -16.81
CA ASP A 149 -27.01 -6.36 -18.03
C ASP A 149 -28.37 -6.99 -17.65
N LEU A 150 -29.39 -6.14 -17.58
CA LEU A 150 -30.74 -6.55 -17.21
C LEU A 150 -31.36 -7.54 -18.20
N ALA A 151 -30.99 -7.50 -19.48
CA ALA A 151 -31.53 -8.42 -20.48
C ALA A 151 -31.01 -9.85 -20.29
N HIS A 152 -29.83 -10.00 -19.68
CA HIS A 152 -29.27 -11.31 -19.34
C HIS A 152 -29.79 -11.84 -18.00
N LEU A 153 -30.15 -10.93 -17.08
CA LEU A 153 -30.63 -11.26 -15.75
C LEU A 153 -32.16 -11.46 -15.70
N ILE A 154 -32.93 -10.77 -16.54
CA ILE A 154 -34.38 -10.77 -16.53
C ILE A 154 -34.91 -11.13 -17.93
N ASN A 155 -35.72 -12.18 -17.99
CA ASN A 155 -36.55 -12.46 -19.15
C ASN A 155 -37.88 -11.71 -19.01
N PHE A 156 -38.01 -10.61 -19.76
CA PHE A 156 -39.19 -9.74 -19.72
C PHE A 156 -40.45 -10.35 -20.34
N ASP A 157 -40.34 -11.49 -21.04
CA ASP A 157 -41.46 -12.20 -21.65
C ASP A 157 -42.09 -13.23 -20.69
N LYS A 158 -41.50 -13.44 -19.49
CA LYS A 158 -41.98 -14.38 -18.47
C LYS A 158 -42.50 -13.66 -17.24
N SER A 159 -43.49 -14.23 -16.58
CA SER A 159 -43.87 -13.83 -15.22
C SER A 159 -42.86 -14.33 -14.19
N LEU A 160 -42.89 -13.75 -12.98
CA LEU A 160 -42.02 -14.17 -11.88
C LEU A 160 -42.18 -15.66 -11.54
N ASN A 161 -43.42 -16.18 -11.59
CA ASN A 161 -43.73 -17.58 -11.33
C ASN A 161 -43.20 -18.52 -12.43
N GLU A 162 -42.89 -18.01 -13.62
CA GLU A 162 -42.33 -18.76 -14.74
C GLU A 162 -40.79 -18.69 -14.79
N GLY A 163 -40.17 -18.10 -13.77
CA GLY A 163 -38.71 -17.97 -13.69
C GLY A 163 -38.18 -16.84 -14.57
N ALA A 164 -38.79 -15.66 -14.48
CA ALA A 164 -38.32 -14.46 -15.19
C ALA A 164 -36.92 -14.02 -14.74
N ILE A 165 -36.50 -14.34 -13.51
CA ILE A 165 -35.18 -13.96 -13.00
C ILE A 165 -34.19 -15.10 -13.26
N ASN A 166 -33.26 -14.86 -14.18
CA ASN A 166 -32.18 -15.78 -14.53
C ASN A 166 -31.03 -15.68 -13.50
N PHE A 167 -31.34 -15.97 -12.24
CA PHE A 167 -30.38 -16.03 -11.14
C PHE A 167 -30.67 -17.26 -10.26
N PRO A 168 -29.67 -18.07 -9.89
CA PRO A 168 -29.90 -19.36 -9.22
C PRO A 168 -30.69 -19.27 -7.90
N THR A 169 -30.56 -18.15 -7.17
CA THR A 169 -31.22 -17.92 -5.87
C THR A 169 -32.66 -17.40 -5.98
N PHE A 170 -33.15 -17.09 -7.19
CA PHE A 170 -34.48 -16.48 -7.40
C PHE A 170 -35.35 -17.31 -8.34
N GLN A 171 -35.22 -18.63 -8.28
CA GLN A 171 -36.05 -19.54 -9.05
C GLN A 171 -37.45 -19.70 -8.42
N PRO A 172 -38.48 -20.03 -9.21
CA PRO A 172 -39.81 -20.33 -8.67
C PRO A 172 -39.74 -21.48 -7.65
N GLY A 173 -40.28 -21.25 -6.45
CA GLY A 173 -40.32 -22.26 -5.38
C GLY A 173 -39.22 -22.14 -4.31
N GLY A 174 -38.28 -21.22 -4.46
CA GLY A 174 -37.19 -20.97 -3.49
C GLY A 174 -35.81 -21.33 -4.02
#